data_AF-A0A933CIS7-F1
#
_entry.id   AF-A0A933CIS7-F1
#
_cell.length_a   1.000
_cell.length_b   1.000
_cell.length_c   1.000
_cell.angle_alpha   90.00
_cell.angle_beta   90.00
_cell.angle_gamma   90.00
#
_symmetry.space_group_name_H-M   'P 1'
#
loop_
_entity.id
_entity.type
_entity.pdbx_description
1 polymer ?
#
loop_
_entity_poly.entity_id
_entity_poly.type
_entity_poly.pdbx_seq_one_letter_code
_entity_poly.pdbx_strand_id
1 'polypeptide(L)' 'MKKTNFDRYLEKQMQDPTFAARFKDAGEAWDVALQITALRQQAGLSQKDLARLLKGNS' A
#
# COMPACT_ATOMS: atom_id res chain seq x y z
N MET A 1 19.88 15.08 3.44
CA MET A 1 18.61 15.38 4.12
C MET A 1 18.74 15.04 5.60
N LYS A 2 18.06 15.77 6.49
CA LYS A 2 18.07 15.50 7.94
C LYS A 2 16.95 14.51 8.28
N LYS A 3 17.23 13.48 9.09
CA LYS A 3 16.20 12.51 9.53
C LYS A 3 15.05 13.21 10.23
N THR A 4 13.84 12.94 9.78
CA THR A 4 12.61 13.41 10.41
C THR A 4 12.38 12.72 11.76
N ASN A 5 11.39 13.19 12.50
CA ASN A 5 10.94 12.48 13.70
C ASN A 5 10.35 11.10 13.34
N PHE A 6 9.71 10.99 12.16
CA PHE A 6 9.17 9.73 11.66
C PHE A 6 10.28 8.73 11.32
N ASP A 7 11.34 9.15 10.63
CA ASP A 7 12.46 8.27 10.29
C ASP A 7 13.09 7.66 11.55
N ARG A 8 13.31 8.50 12.58
CA ARG A 8 13.85 8.05 13.87
C ARG A 8 12.91 7.12 14.62
N TYR A 9 11.61 7.39 14.57
CA TYR A 9 10.60 6.50 15.16
C TYR A 9 10.58 5.15 14.45
N LEU A 10 10.53 5.16 13.11
CA LEU A 10 10.47 3.96 12.30
C LEU A 10 11.70 3.09 12.51
N GLU A 11 12.90 3.68 12.51
CA GLU A 11 14.15 2.97 12.81
C GLU A 11 14.12 2.27 14.17
N LYS A 12 13.54 2.90 15.20
CA LYS A 12 13.37 2.30 16.51
C LYS A 12 12.36 1.13 16.49
N GLN A 13 11.24 1.28 15.77
CA GLN A 13 10.24 0.22 15.66
C GLN A 13 10.74 -0.98 14.86
N MET A 14 11.55 -0.75 13.83
CA MET A 14 12.14 -1.81 13.00
C MET A 14 13.11 -2.73 13.76
N GLN A 15 13.53 -2.36 14.98
CA GLN A 15 14.31 -3.24 15.86
C GLN A 15 13.47 -4.37 16.47
N ASP A 16 12.14 -4.21 16.54
CA ASP A 16 11.24 -5.28 16.94
C ASP A 16 10.96 -6.18 15.72
N PRO A 17 11.37 -7.47 15.75
CA PRO A 17 11.16 -8.38 14.63
C PRO A 17 9.68 -8.63 14.31
N THR A 18 8.79 -8.53 15.30
CA THR A 18 7.34 -8.68 15.08
C THR A 18 6.80 -7.49 14.29
N PHE A 19 7.25 -6.28 14.64
CA PHE A 19 6.90 -5.08 13.91
C PHE A 19 7.47 -5.13 12.49
N ALA A 20 8.75 -5.50 12.34
CA ALA A 20 9.41 -5.57 11.04
C ALA A 20 8.71 -6.54 10.07
N ALA A 21 8.30 -7.72 10.54
CA ALA A 21 7.55 -8.69 9.74
C ALA A 21 6.21 -8.10 9.25
N ARG A 22 5.42 -7.55 10.18
CA ARG A 22 4.13 -6.94 9.84
C ARG A 22 4.27 -5.72 8.93
N PHE A 23 5.31 -4.93 9.12
CA PHE A 23 5.61 -3.77 8.29
C PHE A 23 5.95 -4.18 6.85
N LYS A 24 6.72 -5.25 6.68
CA LYS A 24 7.00 -5.83 5.36
C LYS A 24 5.72 -6.30 4.66
N ASP A 25 4.90 -7.11 5.34
CA ASP A 25 3.65 -7.65 4.78
C ASP A 25 2.69 -6.50 4.39
N ALA A 26 2.60 -5.47 5.24
CA ALA A 26 1.82 -4.27 4.94
C ALA A 26 2.37 -3.50 3.73
N GLY A 27 3.69 -3.46 3.55
CA GLY A 27 4.34 -2.86 2.39
C GLY A 27 3.96 -3.54 1.08
N GLU A 28 3.97 -4.87 1.05
CA GLU A 28 3.58 -5.66 -0.14
C GLU A 28 2.10 -5.42 -0.51
N ALA A 29 1.20 -5.40 0.47
CA ALA A 29 -0.21 -5.08 0.25
C ALA A 29 -0.41 -3.62 -0.24
N TRP A 30 0.39 -2.69 0.28
CA TRP A 30 0.39 -1.29 -0.16
C TRP A 30 0.84 -1.13 -1.60
N ASP A 31 1.89 -1.84 -2.02
CA ASP A 31 2.38 -1.81 -3.40
C ASP A 31 1.29 -2.27 -4.38
N VAL A 32 0.59 -3.36 -4.07
CA VAL A 32 -0.55 -3.84 -4.87
C VAL A 32 -1.67 -2.79 -4.94
N ALA A 33 -2.01 -2.16 -3.81
CA ALA A 33 -3.04 -1.11 -3.78
C ALA A 33 -2.67 0.11 -4.64
N LEU A 34 -1.39 0.49 -4.64
CA LEU A 34 -0.87 1.57 -5.48
C LEU A 34 -0.92 1.19 -6.97
N GLN A 35 -0.54 -0.03 -7.32
CA GLN A 35 -0.63 -0.54 -8.69
C GLN A 35 -2.08 -0.54 -9.21
N ILE A 36 -3.03 -1.05 -8.42
CA ILE A 36 -4.46 -1.04 -8.76
C ILE A 36 -4.96 0.41 -8.92
N THR A 37 -4.51 1.32 -8.05
CA THR A 37 -4.88 2.73 -8.11
C THR A 37 -4.36 3.39 -9.40
N ALA A 38 -3.12 3.11 -9.80
CA ALA A 38 -2.56 3.61 -11.05
C ALA A 38 -3.31 3.05 -12.26
N LEU A 39 -3.57 1.74 -12.29
CA LEU A 39 -4.29 1.08 -13.39
C LEU A 39 -5.72 1.61 -13.53
N ARG A 40 -6.48 1.77 -12.43
CA ARG A 40 -7.84 2.31 -12.50
C ARG A 40 -7.83 3.75 -13.01
N GLN A 41 -6.86 4.57 -12.60
CA GLN A 41 -6.76 5.96 -13.04
C GLN A 41 -6.42 6.06 -14.52
N GLN A 42 -5.47 5.25 -15.01
CA GLN A 42 -5.13 5.14 -16.43
C GLN A 42 -6.32 4.70 -17.28
N ALA A 43 -7.16 3.81 -16.75
CA ALA A 43 -8.38 3.35 -17.40
C ALA A 43 -9.58 4.31 -17.24
N GLY A 44 -9.44 5.45 -16.55
CA GLY A 44 -10.53 6.39 -16.29
C GLY A 44 -11.60 5.86 -15.33
N LEU A 45 -11.27 4.86 -14.51
CA LEU A 45 -12.19 4.17 -13.60
C LEU A 45 -12.15 4.77 -12.18
N SER A 46 -13.33 5.04 -11.63
CA SER A 46 -13.49 5.19 -10.18
C SER A 46 -13.38 3.82 -9.49
N GLN A 47 -13.20 3.82 -8.16
CA GLN A 47 -13.24 2.57 -7.39
C GLN A 47 -14.58 1.83 -7.55
N LYS A 48 -15.68 2.57 -7.70
CA LYS A 48 -17.02 1.99 -7.95
C LYS A 48 -17.10 1.33 -9.34
N ASP A 49 -16.46 1.91 -10.35
CA ASP A 49 -16.43 1.36 -11.71
C ASP A 49 -15.62 0.07 -11.75
N LEU A 50 -14.43 0.09 -11.14
CA LEU A 50 -13.60 -1.11 -10.98
C LEU A 50 -14.38 -2.24 -10.28
N ALA A 51 -15.07 -1.92 -9.18
CA ALA A 51 -15.87 -2.91 -8.45
C ALA A 51 -17.02 -3.48 -9.30
N ARG A 52 -17.66 -2.66 -10.15
CA ARG A 52 -18.69 -3.12 -11.09
C ARG A 52 -18.10 -4.05 -12.16
N LEU A 53 -16.92 -3.71 -12.69
CA LEU A 53 -16.22 -4.52 -13.70
C LEU A 53 -15.83 -5.91 -13.15
N LEU A 54 -15.31 -5.96 -11.92
CA LEU A 54 -14.91 -7.23 -11.29
C LEU A 54 -16.11 -8.12 -10.94
N LYS A 55 -17.23 -7.52 -10.50
CA LYS A 55 -18.47 -8.27 -10.23
C LYS A 55 -19.14 -8.81 -11.49
N GLY A 56 -18.95 -8.18 -12.65
CA GLY A 56 -19.48 -8.65 -13.93
C GLY A 56 -18.66 -9.77 -14.58
N ASN A 57 -17.47 -10.05 -14.06
CA ASN A 57 -16.56 -11.10 -14.52
C ASN A 57 -16.42 -12.25 -13.50
N SER A 58 -17.32 -12.32 -12.50
CA SER A 58 -17.38 -13.39 -11.49
C SER A 58 -18.39 -14.46 -11.86
#